data_AF-A0A3M1GWC2-F1
#
_entry.id   AF-A0A3M1GWC2-F1
#
_cell.length_a   1.000
_cell.length_b   1.000
_cell.length_c   1.000
_cell.angle_alpha   90.00
_cell.angle_beta   90.00
_cell.angle_gamma   90.00
#
_symmetry.space_group_name_H-M   'P 1'
#
loop_
_entity.id
_entity.type
_entity.pdbx_description
1 polymer ?
#
loop_
_entity_poly.entity_id
_entity_poly.type
_entity_poly.pdbx_seq_one_letter_code
_entity_poly.pdbx_strand_id
1 'polypeptide(L)' 'SLDDVVKTTVYLASMDDYAAMNEVYARFFSGSKPARAAVEVARLPRDVRVEIDCIAHLGSA' A
#
# COMPACT_ATOMS: atom_id res chain seq x y z
N SER A 1 8.96 11.77 -3.99
CA SER A 1 7.50 11.83 -4.26
C SER A 1 6.90 10.44 -4.07
N LEU A 2 5.57 10.31 -4.04
CA LEU A 2 4.91 9.00 -4.20
C LEU A 2 5.21 8.38 -5.58
N ASP A 3 5.58 9.20 -6.56
CA ASP A 3 6.03 8.75 -7.88
C ASP A 3 7.33 7.95 -7.85
N ASP A 4 8.13 8.06 -6.77
CA ASP A 4 9.40 7.34 -6.62
C ASP A 4 9.20 5.96 -5.97
N VAL A 5 7.98 5.64 -5.53
CA VAL A 5 7.68 4.36 -4.88
C VAL A 5 7.70 3.24 -5.93
N VAL A 6 8.51 2.21 -5.67
CA VAL A 6 8.67 1.07 -6.59
C VAL A 6 8.00 -0.20 -6.07
N LYS A 7 7.79 -0.32 -4.75
CA LYS A 7 7.11 -1.44 -4.11
C LYS A 7 6.30 -0.97 -2.91
N THR A 8 5.12 -1.55 -2.73
CA THR A 8 4.32 -1.43 -1.49
C THR A 8 3.92 -2.79 -0.95
N THR A 9 3.79 -2.91 0.36
CA THR A 9 3.11 -4.05 0.99
C THR A 9 1.93 -3.53 1.78
N VAL A 10 0.75 -4.03 1.48
CA VAL A 10 -0.50 -3.65 2.14
C VAL A 10 -0.91 -4.77 3.11
N TYR A 11 -0.98 -4.43 4.39
CA TYR A 11 -1.47 -5.32 5.43
C TYR A 11 -2.89 -4.91 5.80
N LEU A 12 -3.83 -5.84 5.71
CA LEU A 12 -5.25 -5.64 6.02
C LEU A 12 -5.60 -6.45 7.28
N ALA A 13 -6.38 -5.85 8.18
CA ALA A 13 -6.98 -6.59 9.29
C ALA A 13 -8.11 -7.52 8.83
N SER A 14 -8.72 -7.25 7.66
CA SER A 14 -9.74 -8.07 7.01
C SER A 14 -9.70 -7.85 5.48
N MET A 15 -9.79 -8.92 4.70
CA MET A 15 -9.89 -8.87 3.24
C MET A 15 -11.20 -8.28 2.73
N ASP A 16 -12.23 -8.15 3.58
CA ASP A 16 -13.46 -7.46 3.23
C ASP A 16 -13.20 -5.97 2.89
N ASP A 17 -12.13 -5.39 3.45
CA ASP A 17 -11.72 -4.00 3.19
C ASP A 17 -10.90 -3.84 1.89
N TYR A 18 -10.55 -4.93 1.20
CA TYR A 18 -9.63 -4.88 0.06
C TYR A 18 -10.14 -3.98 -1.07
N ALA A 19 -11.42 -4.06 -1.40
CA ALA A 19 -12.02 -3.23 -2.45
C ALA A 19 -12.02 -1.74 -2.08
N ALA A 20 -12.44 -1.40 -0.86
CA ALA A 20 -12.48 -0.02 -0.38
C ALA A 20 -11.07 0.59 -0.27
N MET A 21 -10.09 -0.18 0.23
CA MET A 21 -8.69 0.22 0.27
C MET A 21 -8.15 0.49 -1.14
N ASN A 22 -8.43 -0.39 -2.12
CA ASN A 22 -7.98 -0.21 -3.50
C ASN A 22 -8.50 1.06 -4.16
N GLU A 23 -9.76 1.43 -3.89
CA GLU A 23 -10.36 2.65 -4.42
C GLU A 23 -9.59 3.89 -3.95
N VAL A 24 -9.22 3.94 -2.67
CA VAL A 24 -8.43 5.04 -2.10
C VAL A 24 -6.99 4.98 -2.61
N TYR A 25 -6.36 3.81 -2.59
CA TYR A 25 -4.99 3.59 -3.06
C TYR A 25 -4.77 4.07 -4.50
N ALA A 26 -5.73 3.80 -5.39
CA ALA A 26 -5.64 4.18 -6.81
C ALA A 26 -5.64 5.71 -7.04
N ARG A 27 -6.15 6.50 -6.08
CA ARG A 27 -6.14 7.97 -6.16
C ARG A 27 -4.74 8.55 -5.91
N PHE A 28 -3.87 7.80 -5.24
CA PHE A 28 -2.49 8.22 -4.95
C PHE A 28 -1.48 7.74 -6.00
N PHE A 29 -1.72 6.58 -6.62
CA PHE A 29 -0.83 5.99 -7.63
C PHE A 29 -1.47 5.98 -9.02
N SER A 30 -1.61 7.17 -9.62
CA SER A 30 -2.25 7.37 -10.93
C SER A 30 -1.32 7.15 -12.13
N GLY A 31 0.01 7.20 -11.92
CA GLY A 31 1.02 7.01 -12.96
C GLY A 31 1.56 5.57 -13.02
N SER A 32 2.89 5.43 -12.98
CA SER A 32 3.54 4.13 -12.85
C SER A 32 3.19 3.51 -11.50
N LYS A 33 2.40 2.44 -11.51
CA LYS A 33 1.97 1.78 -10.28
C LYS A 33 3.12 0.94 -9.73
N PRO A 34 3.44 1.04 -8.43
CA PRO A 34 4.47 0.20 -7.82
C PRO A 34 4.06 -1.28 -7.86
N ALA A 35 5.06 -2.16 -7.79
CA ALA A 35 4.79 -3.55 -7.45
C ALA A 35 4.06 -3.61 -6.10
N ARG A 36 3.14 -4.58 -5.92
CA ARG A 36 2.34 -4.68 -4.70
C ARG A 36 2.14 -6.11 -4.26
N ALA A 37 2.24 -6.32 -2.94
CA ALA A 37 1.66 -7.46 -2.26
C ALA A 37 0.59 -6.96 -1.29
N ALA A 38 -0.52 -7.68 -1.17
CA ALA A 38 -1.59 -7.37 -0.22
C ALA A 38 -1.99 -8.65 0.50
N VAL A 39 -2.00 -8.61 1.83
CA VAL A 39 -2.25 -9.78 2.69
C VAL A 39 -3.14 -9.42 3.86
N GLU A 40 -3.93 -10.39 4.32
CA GLU A 40 -4.61 -10.29 5.60
C GLU A 40 -3.63 -10.70 6.70
N VAL A 41 -3.63 -9.98 7.82
CA VAL A 41 -2.83 -10.30 9.00
C VAL A 41 -3.71 -10.38 10.23
N ALA A 42 -3.30 -11.21 11.20
CA ALA A 42 -4.10 -11.47 12.39
C ALA A 42 -4.36 -10.21 13.24
N ARG A 43 -3.41 -9.26 13.27
CA ARG A 43 -3.54 -8.01 14.04
C ARG A 43 -2.52 -6.96 13.57
N LEU A 44 -2.94 -5.69 13.59
CA LEU A 44 -2.08 -4.53 13.34
C LEU A 44 -1.91 -3.67 14.61
N PRO A 45 -0.82 -2.89 14.75
CA PRO A 45 -0.64 -1.95 15.85
C PRO A 45 -1.84 -1.01 16.01
N ARG A 46 -2.26 -0.79 17.27
CA ARG A 46 -3.44 0.05 17.62
C ARG A 46 -4.77 -0.42 17.00
N ASP A 47 -4.85 -1.68 16.57
CA ASP A 47 -6.08 -2.27 16.01
C ASP A 47 -6.60 -1.52 14.77
N VAL A 48 -5.69 -0.93 13.98
CA VAL A 48 -6.03 -0.27 12.71
C VAL A 48 -6.46 -1.30 11.66
N ARG A 49 -7.22 -0.85 10.66
CA ARG A 49 -7.73 -1.73 9.59
C ARG A 49 -6.74 -1.95 8.44
N VAL A 50 -5.84 -1.00 8.21
CA VAL A 50 -4.89 -1.01 7.09
C VAL A 50 -3.55 -0.42 7.55
N GLU A 51 -2.46 -1.08 7.19
CA GLU A 51 -1.10 -0.54 7.28
C GLU A 51 -0.38 -0.75 5.94
N ILE A 52 0.43 0.22 5.51
CA ILE A 52 1.15 0.14 4.22
C ILE A 52 2.62 0.49 4.45
N ASP A 53 3.51 -0.44 4.10
CA ASP A 53 4.94 -0.16 3.92
C ASP A 53 5.26 0.14 2.45
N CYS A 54 6.35 0.87 2.22
CA CYS A 54 6.81 1.14 0.86
C CYS A 54 8.34 1.22 0.76
N ILE A 55 8.84 0.92 -0.45
CA ILE A 55 10.22 1.12 -0.87
C ILE A 55 10.19 2.11 -2.03
N ALA A 56 11.00 3.16 -1.94
CA ALA A 56 11.15 4.17 -2.98
C ALA A 56 12.61 4.25 -3.46
N HIS A 57 12.79 4.58 -4.74
CA HIS A 57 14.09 4.80 -5.34
C HIS A 57 14.30 6.28 -5.59
N LEU A 58 15.23 6.89 -4.85
CA LEU A 58 15.75 8.22 -5.17
C LEU A 58 16.63 8.04 -6.41
N GLY A 59 16.17 8.49 -7.58
CA GLY A 59 16.91 8.38 -8.83
C GLY A 59 18.36 8.88 -8.71
N SER A 60 19.22 8.44 -9.63
CA SER A 60 20.60 8.95 -9.73
C SER A 60 20.59 10.47 -9.85
N ALA A 61 21.40 11.15 -9.04
CA ALA A 61 21.66 12.59 -9.18
C ALA A 61 22.25 12.95 -10.55
#